data_AF-A0AAV0WTB4-F1
#
_entry.id   AF-A0AAV0WTB4-F1
#
_cell.length_a   1.000
_cell.length_b   1.000
_cell.length_c   1.000
_cell.angle_alpha   90.00
_cell.angle_beta   90.00
_cell.angle_gamma   90.00
#
_symmetry.space_group_name_H-M   'P 1'
#
loop_
_entity.id
_entity.type
_entity.pdbx_description
1 polymer ?
#
loop_
_entity_poly.entity_id
_entity_poly.type
_entity_poly.pdbx_seq_one_letter_code
_entity_poly.pdbx_strand_id
1 'polypeptide(L)'
;MYVWNESLGSRGPQEIGSCILRYVKNVVTSTKLVMYSDQCGGQNRNIEVATLCNYIVASPSITVEEIDHKFLLSGHSYLTCDQDFGLIEKEKKFHPDVHLPNDWITVILSARKKTI
;
A
#
# COMPACT_ATOMS: atom_id res chain seq x y z
N MET A 1 0.74 -3.94 -5.36
CA MET A 1 1.58 -2.74 -5.14
C MET A 1 1.10 -1.63 -6.06
N TYR A 2 0.90 -0.43 -5.53
CA TYR A 2 0.69 0.78 -6.33
C TYR A 2 2.02 1.48 -6.51
N VAL A 3 2.30 2.01 -7.71
CA VAL A 3 3.59 2.61 -8.06
C VAL A 3 3.33 3.97 -8.68
N TRP A 4 4.07 4.98 -8.22
CA TRP A 4 4.10 6.33 -8.79
C TRP A 4 5.49 6.93 -8.58
N ASN A 5 5.78 8.04 -9.26
CA ASN A 5 7.02 8.78 -9.11
C ASN A 5 6.74 10.19 -8.55
N GLU A 6 7.80 10.89 -8.16
CA GLU A 6 7.74 12.21 -7.52
C GLU A 6 7.13 13.31 -8.40
N SER A 7 7.06 13.10 -9.72
CA SER A 7 6.37 14.03 -10.63
C SER A 7 4.84 13.89 -10.58
N LEU A 8 4.33 12.78 -10.05
CA LEU A 8 2.89 12.51 -9.93
C LEU A 8 2.33 12.82 -8.55
N GLY A 9 3.11 12.59 -7.50
CA GLY A 9 2.66 12.78 -6.13
C GLY A 9 3.77 12.56 -5.11
N SER A 10 3.55 13.07 -3.91
CA SER A 10 4.47 12.85 -2.79
C SER A 10 4.27 11.46 -2.18
N ARG A 11 4.77 11.25 -0.97
CA ARG A 11 4.62 10.00 -0.21
C ARG A 11 3.80 10.20 1.07
N GLY A 12 2.90 11.18 1.08
CA GLY A 12 2.13 11.59 2.25
C GLY A 12 0.84 10.77 2.43
N PRO A 13 0.04 11.11 3.44
CA PRO A 13 -1.17 10.35 3.75
C PRO A 13 -2.23 10.47 2.65
N GLN A 14 -2.25 11.58 1.92
CA GLN A 14 -3.17 11.78 0.80
C GLN A 14 -2.88 10.82 -0.37
N GLU A 15 -1.61 10.65 -0.75
CA GLU A 15 -1.24 9.71 -1.81
C GLU A 15 -1.51 8.26 -1.37
N ILE A 16 -1.16 7.91 -0.14
CA ILE A 16 -1.46 6.60 0.45
C ILE A 16 -2.98 6.37 0.48
N GLY A 17 -3.74 7.36 0.94
CA GLY A 17 -5.19 7.32 1.02
C GLY A 17 -5.87 7.15 -0.33
N SER A 18 -5.35 7.81 -1.37
CA SER A 18 -5.83 7.63 -2.75
C SER A 18 -5.68 6.18 -3.23
N CYS A 19 -4.57 5.52 -2.88
CA CYS A 19 -4.31 4.12 -3.21
C CYS A 19 -5.28 3.19 -2.44
N ILE A 20 -5.48 3.43 -1.14
CA ILE A 20 -6.43 2.67 -0.31
C ILE A 20 -7.84 2.81 -0.87
N LEU A 21 -8.30 4.03 -1.15
CA LEU A 21 -9.64 4.28 -1.68
C LEU A 21 -9.84 3.59 -3.03
N ARG A 22 -8.84 3.66 -3.91
CA ARG A 22 -8.87 2.97 -5.20
C ARG A 22 -8.94 1.47 -5.00
N TYR A 23 -8.18 0.90 -4.08
CA TYR A 23 -8.23 -0.54 -3.78
C TYR A 23 -9.61 -0.95 -3.28
N VAL A 24 -10.16 -0.23 -2.30
CA VAL A 24 -11.46 -0.52 -1.71
C VAL A 24 -12.56 -0.47 -2.76
N LYS A 25 -12.59 0.57 -3.61
CA LYS A 25 -13.63 0.72 -4.65
C LYS A 25 -13.59 -0.35 -5.74
N ASN A 26 -12.40 -0.86 -6.08
CA ASN A 26 -12.24 -1.72 -7.27
C ASN A 26 -12.02 -3.21 -6.94
N VAL A 27 -11.61 -3.53 -5.71
CA VAL A 27 -11.17 -4.89 -5.35
C VAL A 27 -11.95 -5.45 -4.16
N VAL A 28 -12.33 -4.62 -3.19
CA VAL A 28 -12.97 -5.09 -1.95
C VAL A 28 -14.46 -5.28 -2.18
N THR A 29 -14.95 -6.49 -1.92
CA THR A 29 -16.38 -6.84 -1.99
C THR A 29 -16.98 -7.19 -0.63
N SER A 30 -16.15 -7.24 0.43
CA SER A 30 -16.57 -7.58 1.79
C SER A 30 -17.10 -6.36 2.53
N THR A 31 -18.07 -6.56 3.43
CA THR A 31 -18.59 -5.50 4.29
C THR A 31 -17.65 -5.14 5.43
N LYS A 32 -16.86 -6.10 5.93
CA LYS A 32 -15.83 -5.85 6.93
C LYS A 32 -14.43 -5.89 6.32
N LEU A 33 -13.66 -4.83 6.54
CA LEU A 33 -12.28 -4.69 6.10
C LEU A 33 -11.34 -4.61 7.31
N VAL A 34 -10.29 -5.42 7.31
CA VAL A 34 -9.22 -5.34 8.32
C VAL A 34 -7.95 -4.86 7.63
N MET A 35 -7.41 -3.73 8.09
CA MET A 35 -6.17 -3.17 7.57
C MET A 35 -5.07 -3.30 8.62
N TYR A 36 -3.90 -3.77 8.20
CA TYR A 36 -2.70 -3.80 9.02
C TYR A 36 -1.68 -2.80 8.48
N SER A 37 -1.16 -1.94 9.34
CA SER A 37 -0.16 -0.94 8.96
C SER A 37 0.94 -0.81 10.01
N ASP A 38 2.09 -0.29 9.58
CA ASP A 38 3.08 0.22 10.51
C ASP A 38 2.58 1.49 11.22
N GLN A 39 3.33 1.96 12.21
CA GLN A 39 2.97 3.16 12.97
C GLN A 39 3.52 4.45 12.35
N CYS A 40 3.81 4.50 11.05
CA CYS A 40 4.37 5.67 10.40
C CYS A 40 3.38 6.85 10.47
N GLY A 41 3.67 7.85 11.30
CA GLY A 41 2.77 9.00 11.50
C GLY A 41 2.57 9.85 10.24
N GLY A 42 3.61 9.98 9.42
CA GLY A 42 3.54 10.75 8.17
C GLY A 42 2.73 10.09 7.05
N GLN A 43 2.32 8.83 7.22
CA GLN A 43 1.69 8.04 6.15
C GLN A 43 0.44 7.31 6.60
N ASN A 44 0.55 6.49 7.66
CA ASN A 44 -0.46 5.51 8.03
C ASN A 44 -1.20 5.86 9.33
N ARG A 45 -0.49 6.42 10.32
CA ARG A 45 -1.05 6.70 11.66
C ARG A 45 -1.27 8.20 11.86
N ASN A 46 -2.26 8.75 11.16
CA ASN A 46 -2.66 10.16 11.24
C ASN A 46 -4.17 10.35 11.02
N ILE A 47 -4.63 11.59 11.23
CA ILE A 47 -6.04 11.97 11.12
C ILE A 47 -6.58 11.84 9.69
N GLU A 48 -5.75 12.06 8.66
CA GLU A 48 -6.18 12.00 7.26
C GLU A 48 -6.56 10.58 6.85
N VAL A 49 -5.80 9.57 7.29
CA VAL A 49 -6.14 8.16 7.06
C VAL A 49 -7.38 7.77 7.86
N ALA A 50 -7.53 8.26 9.10
CA ALA A 50 -8.71 7.99 9.92
C ALA A 50 -9.99 8.60 9.31
N THR A 51 -9.93 9.82 8.79
CA THR A 51 -11.06 10.46 8.11
C THR A 51 -11.38 9.78 6.79
N LEU A 52 -10.38 9.26 6.06
CA LEU A 52 -10.61 8.43 4.90
C LEU A 52 -11.38 7.15 5.26
N CYS A 53 -11.01 6.45 6.34
CA CYS A 53 -11.75 5.26 6.79
C CYS A 53 -13.22 5.60 7.08
N ASN A 54 -13.47 6.71 7.77
CA ASN A 54 -14.84 7.18 8.03
C ASN A 54 -15.59 7.49 6.74
N TYR A 55 -14.95 8.15 5.77
CA TYR A 55 -15.54 8.43 4.46
C TYR A 55 -15.92 7.14 3.73
N ILE A 56 -15.05 6.13 3.77
CA ILE A 56 -15.28 4.83 3.13
C ILE A 56 -16.54 4.18 3.69
N VAL A 57 -16.66 4.10 5.02
CA VAL A 57 -17.81 3.49 5.71
C VAL A 57 -19.10 4.28 5.53
N ALA A 58 -19.02 5.61 5.50
CA ALA A 58 -20.18 6.47 5.31
C ALA A 58 -20.66 6.55 3.85
N SER A 59 -19.88 6.05 2.89
CA SER A 59 -20.19 6.18 1.46
C SER A 59 -21.17 5.09 1.01
N PRO A 60 -22.39 5.45 0.54
CA PRO A 60 -23.40 4.46 0.14
C PRO A 60 -23.03 3.67 -1.13
N SER A 61 -22.01 4.12 -1.88
CA SER A 61 -21.50 3.46 -3.08
C SER A 61 -20.36 2.47 -2.81
N ILE A 62 -19.96 2.31 -1.54
CA ILE A 62 -18.89 1.39 -1.13
C ILE A 62 -19.50 0.32 -0.23
N THR A 63 -19.15 -0.94 -0.48
CA THR A 63 -19.70 -2.10 0.25
C THR A 63 -19.19 -2.21 1.69
N VAL A 64 -18.07 -1.57 2.02
CA VAL A 64 -17.44 -1.65 3.34
C VAL A 64 -18.25 -0.85 4.37
N GLU A 65 -18.73 -1.53 5.40
CA GLU A 65 -19.51 -1.00 6.52
C GLU A 65 -18.69 -0.92 7.82
N GLU A 66 -17.62 -1.71 7.94
CA GLU A 66 -16.77 -1.74 9.13
C GLU A 66 -15.29 -1.83 8.75
N ILE A 67 -14.45 -0.99 9.37
CA ILE A 67 -13.00 -0.99 9.17
C ILE A 67 -12.29 -1.16 10.50
N ASP A 68 -11.55 -2.26 10.63
CA ASP A 68 -10.59 -2.47 11.71
C ASP A 68 -9.19 -2.03 11.23
N HIS A 69 -8.76 -0.81 11.56
CA HIS A 69 -7.39 -0.36 11.26
C HIS A 69 -6.45 -0.69 12.41
N LYS A 70 -5.66 -1.74 12.24
CA LYS A 70 -4.74 -2.30 13.23
C LYS A 70 -3.32 -1.87 12.95
N PHE A 71 -2.59 -1.57 14.02
CA PHE A 71 -1.19 -1.19 13.98
C PHE A 71 -0.32 -2.25 14.63
N LEU A 72 0.87 -2.45 14.09
CA LEU A 72 1.85 -3.37 14.66
C LEU A 72 2.37 -2.89 16.02
N LEU A 73 2.62 -3.84 16.93
CA LEU A 73 3.25 -3.56 18.22
C LEU A 73 4.73 -3.22 18.02
N SER A 74 5.28 -2.40 18.91
CA SER A 74 6.72 -2.13 18.94
C SER A 74 7.50 -3.45 19.13
N GLY A 75 8.54 -3.66 18.31
CA GLY A 75 9.29 -4.92 18.27
C GLY A 75 8.73 -5.99 17.32
N HIS A 76 7.53 -5.81 16.78
CA HIS A 76 6.91 -6.69 15.80
C HIS A 76 6.67 -5.98 14.46
N SER A 77 7.74 -5.40 13.91
CA SER A 77 7.65 -4.45 12.79
C SER A 77 7.54 -5.08 11.39
N TYR A 78 7.43 -6.41 11.28
CA TYR A 78 7.51 -7.10 9.98
C TYR A 78 6.11 -7.38 9.41
N LEU A 79 5.76 -6.69 8.32
CA LEU A 79 4.58 -6.93 7.49
C LEU A 79 4.92 -7.80 6.29
N THR A 80 3.89 -8.39 5.68
CA THR A 80 4.03 -9.13 4.41
C THR A 80 4.60 -8.26 3.28
N CYS A 81 4.33 -6.95 3.28
CA CYS A 81 4.90 -6.04 2.29
C CYS A 81 6.42 -5.88 2.42
N ASP A 82 7.00 -6.04 3.62
CA ASP A 82 8.45 -6.00 3.81
C ASP A 82 9.13 -7.19 3.13
N GLN A 83 8.45 -8.34 3.08
CA GLN A 83 8.90 -9.49 2.31
C GLN A 83 8.94 -9.17 0.80
N ASP A 84 7.90 -8.51 0.28
CA ASP A 84 7.85 -8.10 -1.12
C ASP A 84 8.99 -7.12 -1.46
N PHE A 85 9.24 -6.12 -0.60
CA PHE A 85 10.37 -5.19 -0.79
C PHE A 85 11.73 -5.92 -0.75
N GLY A 86 11.90 -6.89 0.15
CA GLY A 86 13.11 -7.71 0.18
C GLY A 86 13.31 -8.57 -1.08
N LEU A 87 12.23 -9.01 -1.72
CA LEU A 87 12.30 -9.70 -3.01
C LEU A 87 12.66 -8.74 -4.15
N ILE A 88 12.07 -7.55 -4.16
CA ILE A 88 12.37 -6.50 -5.15
C ILE A 88 13.84 -6.06 -5.06
N GLU A 89 14.37 -5.88 -3.84
CA GLU A 89 15.77 -5.52 -3.63
C GLU A 89 16.73 -6.63 -4.11
N LYS A 90 16.38 -7.89 -3.91
CA LYS A 90 17.14 -9.02 -4.47
C LYS A 90 17.10 -9.03 -5.98
N GLU A 91 15.92 -8.79 -6.57
CA GLU A 91 15.76 -8.75 -8.02
C GLU A 91 16.53 -7.59 -8.65
N LYS A 92 16.54 -6.41 -8.00
CA LYS A 92 17.29 -5.24 -8.46
C LYS A 92 18.76 -5.53 -8.75
N LYS A 93 19.37 -6.52 -8.09
CA LYS A 93 20.77 -6.94 -8.33
C LYS A 93 21.00 -7.51 -9.73
N PHE A 94 19.96 -8.03 -10.38
CA PHE A 94 20.00 -8.54 -11.76
C PHE A 94 19.61 -7.49 -12.80
N HIS A 95 19.15 -6.31 -12.36
CA HIS A 95 18.76 -5.18 -13.21
C HIS A 95 19.65 -3.98 -12.85
N PRO A 96 20.95 -3.98 -13.22
CA PRO A 96 21.88 -2.94 -12.80
C PRO A 96 21.47 -1.55 -13.28
N ASP A 97 20.93 -1.46 -14.50
CA ASP A 97 20.55 -0.22 -15.16
C ASP A 97 19.09 0.14 -14.84
N VAL A 98 18.90 1.03 -13.87
CA VAL A 98 17.59 1.64 -13.54
C VAL A 98 17.78 3.14 -13.57
N HIS A 99 17.37 3.75 -14.67
CA HIS A 99 17.57 5.18 -14.96
C HIS A 99 16.26 5.95 -14.96
N LEU A 100 15.18 5.30 -15.37
CA LEU A 100 13.85 5.87 -15.45
C LEU A 100 12.95 5.28 -14.37
N PRO A 101 11.94 6.04 -13.87
CA PRO A 101 10.96 5.50 -12.94
C PRO A 101 10.23 4.25 -13.44
N ASN A 102 10.05 4.14 -14.76
CA ASN A 102 9.42 2.97 -15.37
C ASN A 102 10.30 1.72 -15.31
N ASP A 103 11.62 1.86 -15.19
CA ASP A 103 12.53 0.71 -15.06
C ASP A 103 12.27 -0.02 -13.73
N TRP A 104 11.87 0.71 -12.68
CA TRP A 104 11.43 0.10 -11.42
C TRP A 104 10.21 -0.79 -11.58
N ILE A 105 9.30 -0.47 -12.51
CA ILE A 105 8.12 -1.31 -12.77
C ILE A 105 8.58 -2.68 -13.30
N THR A 106 9.57 -2.71 -14.18
CA THR A 106 10.17 -3.96 -14.69
C THR A 106 10.79 -4.79 -13.57
N VAL A 107 11.54 -4.17 -12.66
CA VAL A 107 12.13 -4.85 -11.50
C VAL A 107 11.04 -5.42 -10.60
N ILE A 108 10.02 -4.63 -10.28
CA ILE A 108 8.90 -5.04 -9.41
C ILE A 108 8.14 -6.24 -10.01
N LEU A 109 7.86 -6.21 -11.32
CA LEU A 109 7.19 -7.31 -12.01
C LEU A 109 8.06 -8.58 -12.05
N SER A 110 9.38 -8.43 -12.16
CA SER A 110 10.33 -9.55 -12.20
C SER A 110 10.55 -10.20 -10.83
N ALA A 111 10.40 -9.45 -9.73
CA ALA A 111 10.63 -9.92 -8.37
C ALA A 111 9.65 -11.03 -7.93
N ARG A 112 8.46 -11.07 -8.52
CA ARG A 112 7.45 -12.10 -8.23
C ARG A 112 7.70 -13.34 -9.10
N LYS A 113 8.49 -14.28 -8.60
CA LYS A 113 8.63 -15.61 -9.24
C LYS A 113 7.28 -16.31 -9.30
N LYS A 114 6.87 -16.78 -10.48
CA LYS A 114 5.75 -17.73 -10.60
C LYS A 114 6.12 -18.98 -9.82
N THR A 115 5.38 -19.27 -8.76
CA THR A 115 5.37 -20.63 -8.19
C THR A 115 4.82 -21.54 -9.28
N ILE A 116 5.66 -22.46 -9.77
CA ILE A 116 5.25 -23.58 -10.62
C ILE A 116 4.57 -24.61 -9.73
#